data_AF-A0A2U1IX95-F1
#
_entry.id   AF-A0A2U1IX95-F1
#
_cell.length_a   1.000
_cell.length_b   1.000
_cell.length_c   1.000
_cell.angle_alpha   90.00
_cell.angle_beta   90.00
_cell.angle_gamma   90.00
#
_symmetry.space_group_name_H-M   'P 1'
#
loop_
_entity.id
_entity.type
_entity.pdbx_description
1 polymer ?
#
loop_
_entity_poly.entity_id
_entity_poly.type
_entity_poly.pdbx_seq_one_letter_code
_entity_poly.pdbx_strand_id
1 'polypeptide(L)'
;MPSLNISNIITYCTYAFGLWYLSRIFSIGVQLYYPSLHIPLINETPKQIRSLPKHDLAWKKTHNYLVSLYTSKSEKISGIEFFETSDLVYRSQVFVPGDGRFLYENIESNNKPKKISNGLDLNINITLPSDFYQKNENSMYLYAIIHQKENIVENIDNTSSAVDVFDPLVLVTSSKLVLSRERTKDTKVQLLDEKAMNEKRVVEPQQVFHEPHAKTRVTLELVLERHRFPSWRFPSDIAPYIRVVRGSGKTPDYLPLFWENPLSTRSIHLKPLANYTKVAHKRIEGESMGSFETNVKINVVQLGWFRLCLMLTKTLAQFESPDSLIKASSEEIDNLKEMVYENDSRILLLTIIASVLHLIFEFLAYKEDISFWSQESKNDKQPEKLDDLKNSMSTDPKIIPNSSNENWKGISRSGVAMRTISSVVGTLRGNRSVEIW
;
A
#
# COMPACT_ATOMS: atom_id res chain seq x y z
N MET A 1 5.97 -51.56 20.78
CA MET A 1 6.30 -50.18 20.37
C MET A 1 5.05 -49.34 20.60
N PRO A 2 5.11 -48.23 21.37
CA PRO A 2 3.92 -47.46 21.67
C PRO A 2 3.39 -46.83 20.38
N SER A 3 2.09 -46.98 20.14
CA SER A 3 1.39 -46.37 19.01
C SER A 3 1.61 -44.86 19.05
N LEU A 4 2.42 -44.32 18.14
CA LEU A 4 2.56 -42.88 17.98
C LEU A 4 1.17 -42.30 17.68
N ASN A 5 0.62 -41.56 18.64
CA ASN A 5 -0.64 -40.86 18.49
C ASN A 5 -0.47 -39.79 17.40
N ILE A 6 -0.94 -40.08 16.20
CA ILE A 6 -0.90 -39.21 15.01
C ILE A 6 -1.44 -37.80 15.34
N SER A 7 -2.43 -37.70 16.23
CA SER A 7 -2.97 -36.43 16.74
C SER A 7 -1.93 -35.56 17.47
N ASN A 8 -1.07 -36.18 18.27
CA ASN A 8 -0.01 -35.45 18.99
C ASN A 8 1.05 -34.96 18.00
N ILE A 9 1.39 -35.75 16.99
CA ILE A 9 2.33 -35.35 15.92
C ILE A 9 1.78 -34.14 15.16
N ILE A 10 0.51 -34.19 14.72
CA ILE A 10 -0.14 -33.08 14.02
C ILE A 10 -0.11 -31.82 14.90
N THR A 11 -0.41 -31.97 16.19
CA THR A 11 -0.36 -30.85 17.14
C THR A 11 1.04 -30.26 17.27
N TYR A 12 2.09 -31.08 17.44
CA TYR A 12 3.47 -30.60 17.48
C TYR A 12 3.89 -29.96 16.15
N CYS A 13 3.48 -30.50 15.01
CA CYS A 13 3.74 -29.90 13.70
C CYS A 13 3.05 -28.54 13.55
N THR A 14 1.80 -28.38 14.02
CA THR A 14 1.12 -27.08 13.99
C THR A 14 1.79 -26.04 14.89
N TYR A 15 2.24 -26.42 16.09
CA TYR A 15 2.99 -25.51 16.96
C TYR A 15 4.36 -25.16 16.38
N ALA A 16 5.07 -26.13 15.80
CA ALA A 16 6.35 -25.90 15.14
C ALA A 16 6.20 -24.96 13.93
N PHE A 17 5.15 -25.16 13.12
CA PHE A 17 4.82 -24.27 12.01
C PHE A 17 4.45 -22.87 12.49
N GLY A 18 3.62 -22.75 13.54
CA GLY A 18 3.27 -21.45 14.14
C GLY A 18 4.49 -20.71 14.70
N LEU A 19 5.37 -21.41 15.42
CA LEU A 19 6.61 -20.83 15.94
C LEU A 19 7.56 -20.42 14.82
N TRP A 20 7.68 -21.25 13.78
CA TRP A 20 8.43 -20.91 12.58
C TRP A 20 7.88 -19.66 11.90
N TYR A 21 6.56 -19.55 11.76
CA TYR A 21 5.89 -18.40 11.16
C TYR A 21 6.09 -17.12 11.98
N LEU A 22 5.93 -17.18 13.31
CA LEU A 22 6.21 -16.05 14.20
C LEU A 22 7.68 -15.60 14.14
N SER A 23 8.61 -16.56 14.10
CA SER A 23 10.04 -16.27 13.92
C SER A 23 10.30 -15.56 12.59
N ARG A 24 9.62 -15.96 11.50
CA ARG A 24 9.70 -15.29 10.20
C ARG A 24 9.15 -13.87 10.24
N ILE A 25 7.99 -13.64 10.86
CA ILE A 25 7.42 -12.29 11.02
C ILE A 25 8.38 -11.39 11.81
N PHE A 26 8.91 -11.89 12.93
CA PHE A 26 9.89 -11.15 13.72
C PHE A 26 11.14 -10.80 12.91
N SER A 27 11.68 -11.78 12.16
CA SER A 27 12.81 -11.55 11.27
C SER A 27 12.52 -10.49 10.20
N ILE A 28 11.32 -10.48 9.63
CA ILE A 28 10.90 -9.46 8.65
C ILE A 28 10.88 -8.08 9.32
N GLY A 29 10.32 -7.98 10.52
CA GLY A 29 10.28 -6.73 11.29
C GLY A 29 11.67 -6.16 11.60
N VAL A 30 12.62 -7.01 11.99
CA VAL A 30 14.01 -6.58 12.22
C VAL A 30 14.71 -6.20 10.92
N GLN A 31 14.54 -6.99 9.86
CA GLN A 31 15.13 -6.71 8.56
C GLN A 31 14.61 -5.43 7.95
N LEU A 32 13.36 -5.05 8.22
CA LEU A 32 12.74 -3.81 7.76
C LEU A 32 13.59 -2.59 8.16
N TYR A 33 13.86 -2.43 9.46
CA TYR A 33 14.64 -1.32 10.01
C TYR A 33 16.14 -1.48 9.82
N TYR A 34 16.65 -2.71 9.84
CA TYR A 34 18.06 -2.99 9.75
C TYR A 34 18.37 -4.02 8.66
N PRO A 35 18.39 -3.60 7.38
CA PRO A 35 18.57 -4.53 6.26
C PRO A 35 19.91 -5.28 6.28
N SER A 36 20.94 -4.74 6.93
CA SER A 36 22.24 -5.39 7.09
C SER A 36 22.39 -6.23 8.36
N LEU A 37 21.47 -6.11 9.33
CA LEU A 37 21.44 -6.94 10.54
C LEU A 37 20.70 -8.24 10.22
N HIS A 38 21.48 -9.30 10.05
CA HIS A 38 20.96 -10.66 10.01
C HIS A 38 21.07 -11.29 11.40
N ILE A 39 19.94 -11.74 11.95
CA ILE A 39 19.89 -12.49 13.20
C ILE A 39 20.56 -13.86 12.94
N PRO A 40 21.67 -14.20 13.62
CA PRO A 40 22.45 -15.41 13.35
C PRO A 40 21.63 -16.71 13.45
N LEU A 41 20.56 -16.70 14.25
CA LEU A 41 19.70 -17.87 14.46
C LEU A 41 18.86 -18.28 13.24
N ILE A 42 18.69 -17.41 12.23
CA ILE A 42 17.68 -17.60 11.17
C ILE A 42 18.30 -17.68 9.76
N ASN A 43 19.48 -17.10 9.53
CA ASN A 43 20.35 -17.33 8.37
C ASN A 43 21.66 -16.51 8.55
N GLU A 44 22.82 -17.16 8.60
CA GLU A 44 24.10 -16.44 8.64
C GLU A 44 24.37 -15.76 7.29
N THR A 45 24.74 -14.47 7.31
CA THR A 45 25.32 -13.85 6.11
C THR A 45 26.69 -14.49 5.84
N PRO A 46 26.94 -15.04 4.64
CA PRO A 46 28.25 -15.54 4.29
C PRO A 46 29.32 -14.50 4.57
N LYS A 47 30.44 -14.90 5.17
CA LYS A 47 31.56 -14.00 5.52
C LYS A 47 32.01 -13.14 4.32
N GLN A 48 31.93 -13.72 3.12
CA GLN A 48 32.19 -13.08 1.83
C GLN A 48 31.36 -11.80 1.60
N ILE A 49 30.10 -11.77 2.05
CA ILE A 49 29.20 -10.61 1.90
C ILE A 49 29.54 -9.52 2.92
N ARG A 50 29.95 -9.90 4.15
CA ARG A 50 30.34 -8.92 5.18
C ARG A 50 31.63 -8.18 4.83
N SER A 51 32.54 -8.83 4.11
CA SER A 51 33.80 -8.26 3.65
C SER A 51 33.68 -7.39 2.39
N LEU A 52 32.51 -7.35 1.75
CA LEU A 52 32.30 -6.48 0.59
C LEU A 52 32.49 -5.02 0.99
N PRO A 53 33.08 -4.20 0.10
CA PRO A 53 33.19 -2.77 0.36
C PRO A 53 31.77 -2.18 0.42
N LYS A 54 31.58 -1.11 1.20
CA LYS A 54 30.25 -0.60 1.52
C LYS A 54 30.04 0.80 0.96
N HIS A 55 28.88 1.01 0.36
CA HIS A 55 28.42 2.34 -0.05
C HIS A 55 28.08 3.17 1.20
N ASP A 56 28.45 4.44 1.22
CA ASP A 56 28.06 5.41 2.23
C ASP A 56 27.17 6.51 1.60
N LEU A 57 26.54 7.32 2.46
CA LEU A 57 25.67 8.41 2.05
C LEU A 57 26.50 9.58 1.48
N ALA A 58 26.23 9.98 0.24
CA ALA A 58 26.94 11.04 -0.46
C ALA A 58 26.78 12.42 0.21
N TRP A 59 25.61 12.68 0.82
CA TRP A 59 25.34 13.94 1.50
C TRP A 59 26.16 14.07 2.79
N LYS A 60 27.08 15.03 2.79
CA LYS A 60 27.88 15.41 3.96
C LYS A 60 27.12 16.42 4.81
N LYS A 61 27.34 16.36 6.14
CA LYS A 61 26.74 17.27 7.14
C LYS A 61 27.18 18.73 7.02
N THR A 62 28.14 19.03 6.17
CA THR A 62 28.70 20.38 5.99
C THR A 62 28.03 21.14 4.86
N HIS A 63 27.29 20.44 3.98
CA HIS A 63 26.70 21.07 2.79
C HIS A 63 25.31 21.62 3.11
N ASN A 64 25.03 22.75 2.49
CA ASN A 64 23.80 23.51 2.64
C ASN A 64 22.84 23.16 1.50
N TYR A 65 21.69 22.59 1.84
CA TYR A 65 20.68 22.18 0.89
C TYR A 65 19.43 23.05 1.00
N LEU A 66 18.69 23.15 -0.10
CA LEU A 66 17.40 23.82 -0.14
C LEU A 66 16.42 23.03 -1.01
N VAL A 67 15.12 23.16 -0.71
CA VAL A 67 14.05 22.55 -1.51
C VAL A 67 13.42 23.62 -2.37
N SER A 68 13.38 23.38 -3.68
CA SER A 68 12.62 24.18 -4.63
C SER A 68 11.45 23.34 -5.17
N LEU A 69 10.24 23.90 -5.10
CA LEU A 69 9.01 23.29 -5.62
C LEU A 69 8.60 23.97 -6.92
N TYR A 70 8.47 23.20 -7.98
CA TYR A 70 8.05 23.65 -9.30
C TYR A 70 6.76 22.96 -9.72
N THR A 71 5.90 23.66 -10.44
CA THR A 71 4.72 23.06 -11.09
C THR A 71 4.88 23.07 -12.59
N SER A 72 4.60 21.95 -13.23
CA SER A 72 4.70 21.81 -14.69
C SER A 72 3.62 20.88 -15.25
N LYS A 73 3.32 21.03 -16.54
CA LYS A 73 2.45 20.11 -17.29
C LYS A 73 3.17 18.84 -17.73
N SER A 74 4.48 18.90 -17.92
CA SER A 74 5.25 17.75 -18.42
C SER A 74 5.52 16.72 -17.31
N GLU A 75 5.55 15.44 -17.69
CA GLU A 75 5.82 14.32 -16.78
C GLU A 75 7.33 14.12 -16.52
N LYS A 76 8.20 14.63 -17.39
CA LYS A 76 9.65 14.48 -17.26
C LYS A 76 10.36 15.82 -17.40
N ILE A 77 11.43 15.98 -16.64
CA ILE A 77 12.36 17.10 -16.81
C ILE A 77 13.12 16.88 -18.12
N SER A 78 12.87 17.71 -19.13
CA SER A 78 13.51 17.66 -20.45
C SER A 78 14.87 18.38 -20.52
N GLY A 79 15.27 19.09 -19.46
CA GLY A 79 16.51 19.87 -19.41
C GLY A 79 16.26 21.29 -18.90
N ILE A 80 17.01 22.28 -19.41
CA ILE A 80 16.79 23.71 -19.08
C ILE A 80 15.40 24.19 -19.52
N GLU A 81 14.90 23.73 -20.68
CA GLU A 81 13.58 24.09 -21.23
C GLU A 81 12.42 23.80 -20.27
N PHE A 82 12.61 22.83 -19.36
CA PHE A 82 11.65 22.54 -18.31
C PHE A 82 11.40 23.79 -17.44
N PHE A 83 12.45 24.54 -17.10
CA PHE A 83 12.35 25.71 -16.23
C PHE A 83 11.73 26.93 -16.90
N GLU A 84 11.70 26.99 -18.23
CA GLU A 84 11.00 28.02 -18.98
C GLU A 84 9.48 27.82 -18.93
N THR A 85 9.04 26.56 -18.82
CA THR A 85 7.62 26.19 -18.84
C THR A 85 7.05 25.85 -17.45
N SER A 86 7.92 25.75 -16.45
CA SER A 86 7.54 25.44 -15.07
C SER A 86 7.47 26.70 -14.21
N ASP A 87 6.46 26.78 -13.36
CA ASP A 87 6.33 27.87 -12.40
C ASP A 87 7.03 27.49 -11.09
N LEU A 88 7.88 28.37 -10.57
CA LEU A 88 8.46 28.23 -9.22
C LEU A 88 7.40 28.62 -8.19
N VAL A 89 7.00 27.66 -7.36
CA VAL A 89 5.90 27.84 -6.41
C VAL A 89 6.41 28.15 -5.02
N TYR A 90 7.49 27.49 -4.60
CA TYR A 90 8.06 27.71 -3.27
C TYR A 90 9.55 27.35 -3.25
N ARG A 91 10.32 28.10 -2.46
CA ARG A 91 11.72 27.78 -2.16
C ARG A 91 11.92 27.82 -0.65
N SER A 92 12.45 26.74 -0.09
CA SER A 92 12.66 26.61 1.36
C SER A 92 13.88 27.41 1.83
N GLN A 93 13.94 27.65 3.13
CA GLN A 93 15.18 28.06 3.78
C GLN A 93 16.23 26.95 3.68
N VAL A 94 17.49 27.34 3.87
CA VAL A 94 18.64 26.44 3.81
C VAL A 94 18.63 25.53 5.03
N PHE A 95 18.77 24.23 4.79
CA PHE A 95 18.86 23.22 5.83
C PHE A 95 20.11 22.36 5.65
N VAL A 96 20.51 21.75 6.76
CA VAL A 96 21.65 20.84 6.84
C VAL A 96 21.15 19.44 7.22
N PRO A 97 21.58 18.38 6.52
CA PRO A 97 21.18 17.02 6.85
C PRO A 97 21.78 16.58 8.18
N GLY A 98 20.92 16.20 9.12
CA GLY A 98 21.28 15.64 10.40
C GLY A 98 21.52 14.13 10.39
N ASP A 99 21.70 13.55 11.58
CA ASP A 99 21.73 12.10 11.72
C ASP A 99 20.31 11.53 11.81
N GLY A 100 19.94 10.69 10.84
CA GLY A 100 18.69 9.93 10.87
C GLY A 100 17.46 10.77 10.55
N ARG A 101 16.69 11.12 11.59
CA ARG A 101 15.33 11.71 11.48
C ARG A 101 15.28 13.24 11.51
N PHE A 102 16.42 13.92 11.59
CA PHE A 102 16.44 15.36 11.89
C PHE A 102 17.01 16.19 10.74
N LEU A 103 16.32 17.29 10.45
CA LEU A 103 16.88 18.40 9.70
C LEU A 103 17.27 19.50 10.67
N TYR A 104 18.35 20.20 10.34
CA TYR A 104 18.80 21.36 11.09
C TYR A 104 18.65 22.60 10.22
N GLU A 105 18.03 23.64 10.78
CA GLU A 105 18.02 24.96 10.16
C GLU A 105 19.45 25.52 10.18
N ASN A 106 19.92 26.04 9.04
CA ASN A 106 21.21 26.70 9.01
C ASN A 106 21.07 28.12 9.58
N ILE A 107 21.39 28.27 10.87
CA ILE A 107 21.53 29.59 11.51
C ILE A 107 22.99 29.99 11.39
N GLU A 108 23.31 30.86 10.43
CA GLU A 108 24.58 31.57 10.35
C GLU A 108 24.71 32.50 11.57
N SER A 109 25.12 31.99 12.74
CA SER A 109 25.76 32.70 13.87
C SER A 109 25.44 32.04 15.24
N ASN A 110 26.48 31.50 15.89
CA ASN A 110 26.68 31.27 17.34
C ASN A 110 25.64 30.51 18.19
N ASN A 111 24.46 30.17 17.68
CA ASN A 111 23.47 29.38 18.41
C ASN A 111 23.47 27.92 17.97
N LYS A 112 23.18 27.00 18.91
CA LYS A 112 23.00 25.57 18.59
C LYS A 112 21.92 25.43 17.50
N PRO A 113 22.15 24.63 16.45
CA PRO A 113 21.21 24.54 15.34
C PRO A 113 19.84 24.06 15.83
N LYS A 114 18.79 24.80 15.46
CA LYS A 114 17.41 24.46 15.83
C LYS A 114 17.00 23.21 15.07
N LYS A 115 16.53 22.20 15.79
CA LYS A 115 15.99 20.97 15.19
C LYS A 115 14.66 21.30 14.51
N ILE A 116 14.56 21.03 13.21
CA ILE A 116 13.28 21.00 12.50
C ILE A 116 12.69 19.61 12.78
N SER A 117 11.96 19.49 13.88
CA SER A 117 11.56 18.17 14.41
C SER A 117 10.48 17.47 13.58
N ASN A 118 9.70 18.23 12.79
CA ASN A 118 8.46 17.73 12.18
C ASN A 118 8.40 17.92 10.65
N GLY A 119 9.52 18.14 9.98
CA GLY A 119 9.53 18.42 8.55
C GLY A 119 9.00 19.82 8.20
N LEU A 120 8.78 20.06 6.90
CA LEU A 120 8.19 21.30 6.37
C LEU A 120 6.73 21.04 6.01
N ASP A 121 5.80 21.80 6.60
CA ASP A 121 4.36 21.75 6.28
C ASP A 121 3.98 23.06 5.58
N LEU A 122 3.60 22.97 4.30
CA LEU A 122 3.39 24.11 3.42
C LEU A 122 1.98 24.05 2.85
N ASN A 123 1.18 25.10 3.03
CA ASN A 123 -0.04 25.27 2.26
C ASN A 123 0.24 26.15 1.06
N ILE A 124 0.00 25.62 -0.14
CA ILE A 124 0.38 26.23 -1.40
C ILE A 124 -0.86 26.35 -2.28
N ASN A 125 -1.11 27.54 -2.81
CA ASN A 125 -2.15 27.75 -3.80
C ASN A 125 -1.58 27.54 -5.21
N ILE A 126 -2.13 26.59 -5.95
CA ILE A 126 -1.65 26.22 -7.28
C ILE A 126 -2.65 26.73 -8.31
N THR A 127 -2.18 27.60 -9.21
CA THR A 127 -2.96 28.13 -10.33
C THR A 127 -2.85 27.21 -11.53
N LEU A 128 -4.00 26.83 -12.10
CA LEU A 128 -4.06 26.06 -13.34
C LEU A 128 -3.86 26.98 -14.54
N PRO A 129 -3.06 26.57 -15.55
CA PRO A 129 -2.93 27.31 -16.79
C PRO A 129 -4.27 27.45 -17.54
N SER A 130 -4.49 28.57 -18.24
CA SER A 130 -5.72 28.84 -19.02
C SER A 130 -6.09 27.72 -19.99
N ASP A 131 -5.07 27.07 -20.57
CA ASP A 131 -5.23 26.03 -21.59
C ASP A 131 -5.56 24.65 -21.00
N PHE A 132 -5.51 24.51 -19.67
CA PHE A 132 -5.65 23.22 -18.99
C PHE A 132 -6.93 22.49 -19.41
N TYR A 133 -8.05 23.22 -19.46
CA TYR A 133 -9.34 22.65 -19.85
C TYR A 133 -9.59 22.57 -21.36
N GLN A 134 -8.78 23.24 -22.18
CA GLN A 134 -9.00 23.28 -23.63
C GLN A 134 -8.40 22.06 -24.33
N LYS A 135 -7.26 21.57 -23.82
CA LYS A 135 -6.51 20.47 -24.46
C LYS A 135 -6.93 19.07 -24.02
N ASN A 136 -7.89 18.93 -23.10
CA ASN A 136 -8.26 17.67 -22.44
C ASN A 136 -7.08 16.93 -21.75
N GLU A 137 -5.89 17.54 -21.73
CA GLU A 137 -4.69 17.05 -21.05
C GLU A 137 -4.78 17.38 -19.56
N ASN A 138 -5.50 16.53 -18.83
CA ASN A 138 -5.82 16.74 -17.41
C ASN A 138 -4.67 16.32 -16.46
N SER A 139 -3.41 16.54 -16.83
CA SER A 139 -2.26 16.17 -16.00
C SER A 139 -1.42 17.39 -15.65
N MET A 140 -1.21 17.56 -14.35
CA MET A 140 -0.28 18.54 -13.79
C MET A 140 0.60 17.84 -12.77
N TYR A 141 1.87 18.23 -12.71
CA TYR A 141 2.88 17.61 -11.86
C TYR A 141 3.51 18.66 -10.95
N LEU A 142 3.77 18.26 -9.71
CA LEU A 142 4.59 18.96 -8.74
C LEU A 142 5.97 18.31 -8.73
N TYR A 143 7.00 19.08 -9.00
CA TYR A 143 8.38 18.66 -8.86
C TYR A 143 8.96 19.25 -7.59
N ALA A 144 9.50 18.39 -6.74
CA ALA A 144 10.33 18.83 -5.63
C ALA A 144 11.78 18.50 -5.94
N ILE A 145 12.61 19.53 -5.94
CA ILE A 145 14.03 19.46 -6.24
C ILE A 145 14.80 19.89 -5.00
N ILE A 146 15.63 19.01 -4.47
CA ILE A 146 16.56 19.33 -3.40
C ILE A 146 17.96 19.47 -4.00
N HIS A 147 18.55 20.65 -3.84
CA HIS A 147 19.85 20.97 -4.41
C HIS A 147 20.69 21.79 -3.42
N GLN A 148 21.97 21.94 -3.72
CA GLN A 148 22.86 22.77 -2.92
C GLN A 148 22.58 24.26 -3.18
N LYS A 149 22.86 25.09 -2.17
CA LYS A 149 22.75 26.56 -2.26
C LYS A 149 23.56 27.14 -3.43
N GLU A 150 24.71 26.53 -3.72
CA GLU A 150 25.67 26.99 -4.73
C GLU A 150 25.22 26.69 -6.18
N ASN A 151 24.24 25.79 -6.37
CA ASN A 151 23.81 25.33 -7.71
C ASN A 151 22.65 26.12 -8.29
N ILE A 152 22.44 27.34 -7.82
CA ILE A 152 21.44 28.23 -8.39
C ILE A 152 22.12 28.93 -9.58
N VAL A 153 21.65 28.62 -10.79
CA VAL A 153 22.10 29.27 -12.01
C VAL A 153 21.14 30.44 -12.27
N GLU A 154 21.67 31.65 -12.22
CA GLU A 154 20.94 32.84 -12.66
C GLU A 154 20.84 32.79 -14.19
N ASN A 155 19.62 32.87 -14.71
CA ASN A 155 19.41 32.89 -16.16
C ASN A 155 19.97 34.20 -16.76
N ILE A 156 20.27 34.19 -18.06
CA ILE A 156 20.92 35.30 -18.80
C ILE A 156 20.15 36.63 -18.66
N ASP A 157 18.85 36.56 -18.36
CA ASP A 157 17.98 37.73 -18.17
C ASP A 157 17.87 38.22 -16.71
N ASN A 158 18.61 37.66 -15.74
CA ASN A 158 18.61 37.99 -14.29
C ASN A 158 17.22 37.97 -13.60
N THR A 159 16.18 37.51 -14.27
CA THR A 159 14.78 37.54 -13.80
C THR A 159 14.28 36.19 -13.29
N SER A 160 14.90 35.09 -13.71
CA SER A 160 14.59 33.73 -13.25
C SER A 160 15.84 33.02 -12.75
N SER A 161 15.73 32.38 -11.60
CA SER A 161 16.79 31.55 -11.01
C SER A 161 16.45 30.09 -11.23
N ALA A 162 17.16 29.45 -12.16
CA ALA A 162 17.02 28.04 -12.47
C ALA A 162 17.93 27.20 -11.56
N VAL A 163 17.56 25.94 -11.36
CA VAL A 163 18.39 25.00 -10.61
C VAL A 163 19.20 24.20 -11.60
N ASP A 164 20.50 24.06 -11.38
CA ASP A 164 21.29 23.11 -12.15
C ASP A 164 20.91 21.67 -11.76
N VAL A 165 20.10 21.03 -12.61
CA VAL A 165 19.63 19.64 -12.42
C VAL A 165 20.75 18.63 -12.72
N PHE A 166 21.82 19.06 -13.39
CA PHE A 166 22.91 18.17 -13.77
C PHE A 166 23.92 17.93 -12.65
N ASP A 167 23.84 18.68 -11.54
CA ASP A 167 24.67 18.37 -10.38
C ASP A 167 24.36 16.95 -9.84
N PRO A 168 25.36 16.08 -9.72
CA PRO A 168 25.17 14.72 -9.21
C PRO A 168 24.56 14.65 -7.81
N LEU A 169 24.61 15.70 -6.99
CA LEU A 169 24.07 15.68 -5.63
C LEU A 169 22.59 16.05 -5.51
N VAL A 170 21.94 16.39 -6.63
CA VAL A 170 20.54 16.83 -6.68
C VAL A 170 19.55 15.67 -6.50
N LEU A 171 18.55 15.87 -5.65
CA LEU A 171 17.40 14.99 -5.50
C LEU A 171 16.19 15.56 -6.23
N VAL A 172 15.53 14.72 -7.02
CA VAL A 172 14.30 15.10 -7.72
C VAL A 172 13.25 14.04 -7.45
N THR A 173 12.04 14.49 -7.09
CA THR A 173 10.84 13.65 -7.10
C THR A 173 9.70 14.43 -7.75
N SER A 174 8.81 13.71 -8.42
CA SER A 174 7.61 14.27 -9.04
C SER A 174 6.35 13.63 -8.44
N SER A 175 5.32 14.43 -8.20
CA SER A 175 3.98 13.98 -7.79
C SER A 175 2.94 14.48 -8.78
N LYS A 176 2.05 13.60 -9.23
CA LYS A 176 0.91 14.01 -10.06
C LYS A 176 -0.13 14.71 -9.20
N LEU A 177 -0.40 15.99 -9.49
CA LEU A 177 -1.34 16.84 -8.76
C LEU A 177 -2.77 16.69 -9.27
N VAL A 178 -2.95 16.52 -10.58
CA VAL A 178 -4.27 16.29 -11.16
C VAL A 178 -4.37 14.87 -11.68
N LEU A 179 -5.31 14.12 -11.11
CA LEU A 179 -5.58 12.72 -11.42
C LEU A 179 -6.94 12.61 -12.12
N SER A 180 -7.03 11.77 -13.13
CA SER A 180 -8.28 11.47 -13.78
C SER A 180 -8.92 10.27 -13.10
N ARG A 181 -10.14 10.41 -12.57
CA ARG A 181 -10.87 9.33 -11.89
C ARG A 181 -12.24 9.14 -12.51
N GLU A 182 -12.74 7.92 -12.42
CA GLU A 182 -14.12 7.60 -12.78
C GLU A 182 -15.09 8.30 -11.83
N ARG A 183 -16.17 8.85 -12.39
CA ARG A 183 -17.23 9.47 -11.59
C ARG A 183 -18.04 8.39 -10.87
N THR A 184 -18.01 8.40 -9.55
CA THR A 184 -18.96 7.63 -8.73
C THR A 184 -20.31 8.33 -8.73
N LYS A 185 -21.34 7.71 -9.32
CA LYS A 185 -22.72 8.22 -9.25
C LYS A 185 -23.26 7.96 -7.85
N ASP A 186 -23.75 9.00 -7.16
CA ASP A 186 -24.44 8.84 -5.88
C ASP A 186 -25.75 8.06 -6.07
N THR A 187 -25.71 6.76 -5.77
CA THR A 187 -26.88 5.88 -5.79
C THR A 187 -27.97 6.32 -4.83
N LYS A 188 -27.62 7.05 -3.75
CA LYS A 188 -28.58 7.63 -2.80
C LYS A 188 -29.58 8.59 -3.45
N VAL A 189 -29.16 9.33 -4.47
CA VAL A 189 -30.04 10.26 -5.20
C VAL A 189 -30.94 9.51 -6.18
N GLN A 190 -30.51 8.35 -6.68
CA GLN A 190 -31.34 7.48 -7.54
C GLN A 190 -32.45 6.77 -6.77
N LEU A 191 -32.26 6.51 -5.47
CA LEU A 191 -33.27 5.89 -4.62
C LEU A 191 -34.47 6.82 -4.31
N LEU A 192 -34.31 8.13 -4.52
CA LEU A 192 -35.39 9.12 -4.35
C LEU A 192 -36.26 9.27 -5.61
N ASP A 193 -35.85 8.66 -6.72
CA ASP A 193 -36.56 8.74 -7.99
C ASP A 193 -37.55 7.56 -8.07
N GLU A 194 -38.71 7.69 -7.41
CA GLU A 194 -39.76 6.65 -7.33
C GLU A 194 -40.20 6.09 -8.70
N LYS A 195 -40.02 6.87 -9.78
CA LYS A 195 -40.32 6.43 -11.15
C LYS A 195 -39.32 5.38 -11.68
N ALA A 196 -38.13 5.25 -11.09
CA ALA A 196 -37.10 4.31 -11.56
C ALA A 196 -37.29 2.86 -11.07
N MET A 197 -38.19 2.60 -10.12
CA MET A 197 -38.45 1.26 -9.59
C MET A 197 -39.33 0.38 -10.50
N ASN A 198 -40.15 0.98 -11.37
CA ASN A 198 -41.16 0.24 -12.16
C ASN A 198 -40.70 -0.18 -13.57
N GLU A 199 -39.60 0.37 -14.08
CA GLU A 199 -39.06 -0.03 -15.38
C GLU A 199 -37.83 -0.91 -15.19
N LYS A 200 -37.94 -2.20 -15.54
CA LYS A 200 -36.78 -3.07 -15.75
C LYS A 200 -35.92 -2.47 -16.86
N ARG A 201 -34.98 -1.61 -16.50
CA ARG A 201 -33.98 -1.10 -17.45
C ARG A 201 -33.07 -2.26 -17.85
N VAL A 202 -33.08 -2.57 -19.14
CA VAL A 202 -31.97 -3.23 -19.81
C VAL A 202 -30.72 -2.42 -19.46
N VAL A 203 -29.78 -3.05 -18.76
CA VAL A 203 -28.52 -2.42 -18.37
C VAL A 203 -27.69 -2.28 -19.62
N GLU A 204 -27.87 -1.19 -20.36
CA GLU A 204 -26.88 -0.75 -21.34
C GLU A 204 -25.54 -0.55 -20.62
N PRO A 205 -24.40 -0.89 -21.25
CA PRO A 205 -23.10 -0.73 -20.64
C PRO A 205 -22.93 0.75 -20.25
N GLN A 206 -22.89 0.99 -18.93
CA GLN A 206 -22.77 2.34 -18.39
C GLN A 206 -21.47 2.94 -18.92
N GLN A 207 -21.56 4.01 -19.72
CA GLN A 207 -20.36 4.76 -20.12
C GLN A 207 -19.68 5.30 -18.87
N VAL A 208 -18.43 4.90 -18.69
CA VAL A 208 -17.55 5.35 -17.61
C VAL A 208 -17.03 6.73 -18.00
N PHE A 209 -17.38 7.75 -17.23
CA PHE A 209 -16.90 9.11 -17.43
C PHE A 209 -15.76 9.42 -16.47
N HIS A 210 -14.69 10.00 -17.01
CA HIS A 210 -13.53 10.41 -16.25
C HIS A 210 -13.57 11.91 -15.95
N GLU A 211 -13.37 12.28 -14.69
CA GLU A 211 -13.36 13.65 -14.20
C GLU A 211 -11.99 13.99 -13.59
N PRO A 212 -11.44 15.19 -13.86
CA PRO A 212 -10.19 15.64 -13.26
C PRO A 212 -10.37 15.95 -11.77
N HIS A 213 -9.52 15.35 -10.94
CA HIS A 213 -9.47 15.54 -9.50
C HIS A 213 -8.13 16.16 -9.10
N ALA A 214 -8.18 17.25 -8.35
CA ALA A 214 -7.03 17.87 -7.72
C ALA A 214 -6.68 17.17 -6.41
N LYS A 215 -5.39 16.93 -6.24
CA LYS A 215 -4.78 16.37 -5.04
C LYS A 215 -4.50 17.47 -4.03
N THR A 216 -5.26 17.49 -2.94
CA THR A 216 -5.15 18.52 -1.89
C THR A 216 -4.05 18.25 -0.87
N ARG A 217 -3.48 17.03 -0.86
CA ARG A 217 -2.41 16.64 0.06
C ARG A 217 -1.34 15.82 -0.66
N VAL A 218 -0.10 16.30 -0.58
CA VAL A 218 1.10 15.62 -1.07
C VAL A 218 2.06 15.49 0.09
N THR A 219 2.57 14.27 0.35
CA THR A 219 3.66 14.11 1.31
C THR A 219 4.86 13.49 0.65
N LEU A 220 5.97 14.21 0.78
CA LEU A 220 7.27 13.82 0.30
C LEU A 220 8.10 13.39 1.50
N GLU A 221 8.78 12.26 1.37
CA GLU A 221 9.59 11.71 2.43
C GLU A 221 11.05 11.61 1.99
N LEU A 222 11.93 12.03 2.87
CA LEU A 222 13.37 12.04 2.69
C LEU A 222 14.00 11.07 3.69
N VAL A 223 14.81 10.13 3.22
CA VAL A 223 15.53 9.16 4.06
C VAL A 223 16.98 9.56 4.16
N LEU A 224 17.36 10.15 5.30
CA LEU A 224 18.74 10.61 5.59
C LEU A 224 19.55 9.62 6.44
N GLU A 225 19.03 8.42 6.67
CA GLU A 225 19.69 7.42 7.50
C GLU A 225 20.99 6.92 6.85
N ARG A 226 22.10 7.02 7.58
CA ARG A 226 23.43 6.55 7.15
C ARG A 226 23.49 5.03 7.29
N HIS A 227 23.09 4.32 6.25
CA HIS A 227 23.14 2.87 6.19
C HIS A 227 24.26 2.42 5.24
N ARG A 228 25.16 1.56 5.74
CA ARG A 228 26.26 1.05 4.94
C ARG A 228 25.84 -0.21 4.18
N PHE A 229 25.46 -0.04 2.91
CA PHE A 229 25.06 -1.14 2.05
C PHE A 229 26.27 -1.85 1.45
N PRO A 230 26.30 -3.20 1.40
CA PRO A 230 27.34 -3.94 0.70
C PRO A 230 27.33 -3.64 -0.80
N SER A 231 28.50 -3.61 -1.41
CA SER A 231 28.67 -3.34 -2.83
C SER A 231 27.93 -4.34 -3.69
N TRP A 232 27.23 -3.84 -4.72
CA TRP A 232 26.41 -4.63 -5.66
C TRP A 232 25.24 -5.40 -5.03
N ARG A 233 24.89 -5.12 -3.77
CA ARG A 233 23.81 -5.83 -3.06
C ARG A 233 22.93 -4.86 -2.28
N PHE A 234 22.22 -4.02 -3.03
CA PHE A 234 21.10 -3.26 -2.47
C PHE A 234 19.88 -4.18 -2.28
N PRO A 235 19.06 -3.95 -1.24
CA PRO A 235 17.76 -4.59 -1.13
C PRO A 235 16.92 -4.31 -2.39
N SER A 236 16.30 -5.34 -2.95
CA SER A 236 15.59 -5.28 -4.24
C SER A 236 14.40 -4.32 -4.23
N ASP A 237 13.82 -4.10 -3.05
CA ASP A 237 12.73 -3.18 -2.79
C ASP A 237 13.13 -1.71 -2.92
N ILE A 238 14.35 -1.35 -2.49
CA ILE A 238 14.84 0.04 -2.53
C ILE A 238 15.75 0.32 -3.72
N ALA A 239 16.31 -0.71 -4.35
CA ALA A 239 17.23 -0.59 -5.49
C ALA A 239 16.74 0.36 -6.61
N PRO A 240 15.45 0.40 -6.99
CA PRO A 240 14.96 1.32 -8.02
C PRO A 240 15.01 2.80 -7.61
N TYR A 241 14.99 3.09 -6.31
CA TYR A 241 15.00 4.46 -5.77
C TYR A 241 16.41 4.95 -5.42
N ILE A 242 17.39 4.05 -5.41
CA ILE A 242 18.78 4.38 -5.12
C ILE A 242 19.44 4.94 -6.37
N ARG A 243 20.02 6.13 -6.24
CA ARG A 243 20.94 6.70 -7.21
C ARG A 243 22.34 6.73 -6.62
N VAL A 244 23.31 6.31 -7.42
CA VAL A 244 24.70 6.18 -7.02
C VAL A 244 25.52 7.23 -7.74
N VAL A 245 26.37 7.92 -6.98
CA VAL A 245 27.26 8.98 -7.46
C VAL A 245 28.69 8.53 -7.25
N ARG A 246 29.59 8.88 -8.17
CA ARG A 246 31.03 8.65 -7.96
C ARG A 246 31.50 9.48 -6.77
N GLY A 247 31.68 8.81 -5.63
CA GLY A 247 32.27 9.38 -4.43
C GLY A 247 33.78 9.51 -4.54
N SER A 248 34.38 10.18 -3.57
CA SER A 248 35.84 10.31 -3.44
C SER A 248 36.53 8.99 -3.05
N GLY A 249 35.76 7.99 -2.59
CA GLY A 249 36.27 6.72 -2.09
C GLY A 249 36.40 5.61 -3.16
N LYS A 250 36.84 4.43 -2.72
CA LYS A 250 36.98 3.23 -3.57
C LYS A 250 35.64 2.66 -4.05
N THR A 251 34.56 2.89 -3.30
CA THR A 251 33.19 2.58 -3.70
C THR A 251 32.43 3.87 -3.94
N PRO A 252 31.51 3.90 -4.92
CA PRO A 252 30.70 5.07 -5.14
C PRO A 252 29.72 5.26 -3.97
N ASP A 253 29.29 6.49 -3.72
CA ASP A 253 28.39 6.82 -2.63
C ASP A 253 26.95 6.84 -3.15
N TYR A 254 25.97 6.60 -2.28
CA TYR A 254 24.55 6.63 -2.66
C TYR A 254 23.89 7.94 -2.20
N LEU A 255 22.96 8.45 -3.00
CA LEU A 255 22.14 9.60 -2.63
C LEU A 255 21.04 9.21 -1.65
N PRO A 256 20.60 10.13 -0.77
CA PRO A 256 19.43 9.87 0.06
C PRO A 256 18.20 9.50 -0.77
N LEU A 257 17.31 8.72 -0.19
CA LEU A 257 16.07 8.34 -0.86
C LEU A 257 15.08 9.49 -0.71
N PHE A 258 14.51 9.92 -1.82
CA PHE A 258 13.48 10.94 -1.84
C PHE A 258 12.36 10.47 -2.74
N TRP A 259 11.15 10.43 -2.18
CA TRP A 259 9.99 9.90 -2.87
C TRP A 259 8.72 10.58 -2.37
N GLU A 260 7.66 10.43 -3.16
CA GLU A 260 6.30 10.74 -2.74
C GLU A 260 5.68 9.52 -2.07
N ASN A 261 5.15 9.66 -0.86
CA ASN A 261 4.45 8.58 -0.19
C ASN A 261 2.97 8.53 -0.61
N PRO A 262 2.54 7.54 -1.41
CA PRO A 262 1.17 7.43 -1.89
C PRO A 262 0.18 7.02 -0.79
N LEU A 263 0.66 6.51 0.35
CA LEU A 263 -0.21 6.16 1.49
C LEU A 263 -0.79 7.39 2.20
N SER A 264 -0.16 8.56 2.03
CA SER A 264 -0.67 9.84 2.56
C SER A 264 -1.93 10.31 1.82
N THR A 265 -2.09 9.92 0.56
CA THR A 265 -3.19 10.36 -0.29
C THR A 265 -4.32 9.33 -0.28
N ARG A 266 -5.53 9.81 -0.01
CA ARG A 266 -6.78 9.05 0.08
C ARG A 266 -7.82 9.64 -0.85
N SER A 267 -8.95 8.97 -1.05
CA SER A 267 -10.03 9.50 -1.89
C SER A 267 -10.57 10.84 -1.40
N ILE A 268 -10.60 11.09 -0.09
CA ILE A 268 -11.02 12.38 0.48
C ILE A 268 -10.08 13.55 0.13
N HIS A 269 -8.82 13.26 -0.16
CA HIS A 269 -7.81 14.25 -0.57
C HIS A 269 -7.86 14.55 -2.08
N LEU A 270 -8.81 13.97 -2.81
CA LEU A 270 -8.98 14.14 -4.25
C LEU A 270 -10.31 14.87 -4.49
N LYS A 271 -10.24 16.17 -4.78
CA LYS A 271 -11.41 17.02 -5.02
C LYS A 271 -11.63 17.21 -6.52
N PRO A 272 -12.87 17.10 -7.03
CA PRO A 272 -13.13 17.35 -8.45
C PRO A 272 -12.81 18.82 -8.79
N LEU A 273 -12.16 19.03 -9.93
CA LEU A 273 -11.78 20.37 -10.42
C LEU A 273 -12.88 21.06 -11.22
N ALA A 274 -13.79 20.29 -11.79
CA ALA A 274 -14.87 20.81 -12.60
C ALA A 274 -16.18 20.11 -12.29
N ASN A 275 -17.27 20.87 -12.30
CA ASN A 275 -18.61 20.32 -12.21
C ASN A 275 -19.13 19.94 -13.59
N TYR A 276 -19.77 18.77 -13.66
CA TYR A 276 -20.34 18.22 -14.89
C TYR A 276 -21.84 18.04 -14.74
N THR A 277 -22.58 18.43 -15.77
CA THR A 277 -24.04 18.25 -15.85
C THR A 277 -24.44 16.77 -15.77
N LYS A 278 -25.49 16.46 -15.00
CA LYS A 278 -25.96 15.08 -14.77
C LYS A 278 -26.53 14.39 -16.02
N VAL A 279 -27.04 15.17 -16.97
CA VAL A 279 -27.79 14.66 -18.14
C VAL A 279 -26.90 14.48 -19.37
N ALA A 280 -26.01 15.43 -19.65
CA ALA A 280 -25.21 15.47 -20.88
C ALA A 280 -23.69 15.28 -20.64
N HIS A 281 -23.25 15.12 -19.39
CA HIS A 281 -21.83 15.02 -19.01
C HIS A 281 -20.96 16.14 -19.59
N LYS A 282 -21.57 17.30 -19.86
CA LYS A 282 -20.87 18.49 -20.33
C LYS A 282 -20.36 19.28 -19.13
N ARG A 283 -19.10 19.71 -19.21
CA ARG A 283 -18.44 20.58 -18.23
C ARG A 283 -19.19 21.91 -18.12
N ILE A 284 -19.41 22.36 -16.88
CA ILE A 284 -19.96 23.67 -16.57
C ILE A 284 -18.78 24.64 -16.46
N GLU A 285 -18.62 25.51 -17.46
CA GLU A 285 -17.45 26.40 -17.56
C GLU A 285 -17.40 27.41 -16.40
N GLY A 286 -18.55 27.91 -15.94
CA GLY A 286 -18.65 28.88 -14.84
C GLY A 286 -18.32 28.34 -13.44
N GLU A 287 -18.27 27.02 -13.26
CA GLU A 287 -17.99 26.36 -11.97
C GLU A 287 -16.66 25.59 -11.98
N SER A 288 -15.88 25.70 -13.05
CA SER A 288 -14.56 25.07 -13.13
C SER A 288 -13.55 25.84 -12.27
N MET A 289 -12.82 25.14 -11.40
CA MET A 289 -11.82 25.77 -10.55
C MET A 289 -10.58 26.14 -11.38
N GLY A 290 -10.14 27.40 -11.27
CA GLY A 290 -8.89 27.89 -11.88
C GLY A 290 -7.66 27.76 -10.98
N SER A 291 -7.86 27.53 -9.68
CA SER A 291 -6.78 27.29 -8.71
C SER A 291 -7.28 26.38 -7.59
N PHE A 292 -6.35 25.71 -6.92
CA PHE A 292 -6.67 24.86 -5.78
C PHE A 292 -5.55 24.88 -4.74
N GLU A 293 -5.94 24.75 -3.47
CA GLU A 293 -5.00 24.67 -2.37
C GLU A 293 -4.49 23.23 -2.19
N THR A 294 -3.17 23.09 -2.07
CA THR A 294 -2.48 21.84 -1.81
C THR A 294 -1.58 21.98 -0.60
N ASN A 295 -1.77 21.09 0.36
CA ASN A 295 -0.88 20.93 1.48
C ASN A 295 0.28 19.99 1.10
N VAL A 296 1.49 20.54 1.03
CA VAL A 296 2.72 19.82 0.74
C VAL A 296 3.50 19.64 2.04
N LYS A 297 3.68 18.39 2.46
CA LYS A 297 4.48 18.03 3.63
C LYS A 297 5.79 17.39 3.20
N ILE A 298 6.92 17.81 3.76
CA ILE A 298 8.24 17.21 3.52
C ILE A 298 8.78 16.70 4.84
N ASN A 299 8.79 15.38 5.03
CA ASN A 299 9.19 14.74 6.28
C ASN A 299 10.50 13.97 6.12
N VAL A 300 11.28 13.88 7.20
CA VAL A 300 12.43 12.97 7.25
C VAL A 300 12.04 11.68 7.96
N VAL A 301 12.23 10.56 7.29
CA VAL A 301 11.81 9.24 7.78
C VAL A 301 12.99 8.27 7.87
N GLN A 302 12.80 7.20 8.64
CA GLN A 302 13.77 6.11 8.70
C GLN A 302 13.62 5.16 7.52
N LEU A 303 14.70 4.42 7.22
CA LEU A 303 14.71 3.43 6.15
C LEU A 303 13.67 2.34 6.36
N GLY A 304 13.46 1.89 7.60
CA GLY A 304 12.45 0.87 7.91
C GLY A 304 11.02 1.32 7.61
N TRP A 305 10.68 2.57 7.97
CA TRP A 305 9.38 3.14 7.65
C TRP A 305 9.16 3.23 6.15
N PHE A 306 10.14 3.76 5.42
CA PHE A 306 10.11 3.84 3.95
C PHE A 306 9.82 2.47 3.32
N ARG A 307 10.53 1.43 3.76
CA ARG A 307 10.36 0.07 3.22
C ARG A 307 9.01 -0.54 3.57
N LEU A 308 8.48 -0.25 4.76
CA LEU A 308 7.13 -0.67 5.16
C LEU A 308 6.09 -0.03 4.24
N CYS A 309 6.21 1.28 4.02
CA CYS A 309 5.33 2.01 3.11
C CYS A 309 5.40 1.42 1.70
N LEU A 310 6.60 1.18 1.17
CA LEU A 310 6.77 0.52 -0.15
C LEU A 310 6.09 -0.85 -0.21
N MET A 311 6.26 -1.69 0.82
CA MET A 311 5.64 -3.01 0.88
C MET A 311 4.11 -2.88 0.88
N LEU A 312 3.57 -2.01 1.72
CA LEU A 312 2.13 -1.77 1.84
C LEU A 312 1.53 -1.20 0.55
N THR A 313 2.18 -0.24 -0.08
CA THR A 313 1.74 0.29 -1.38
C THR A 313 1.65 -0.81 -2.43
N LYS A 314 2.65 -1.71 -2.50
CA LYS A 314 2.64 -2.84 -3.45
C LYS A 314 1.51 -3.82 -3.15
N THR A 315 1.26 -4.13 -1.87
CA THR A 315 0.14 -5.02 -1.49
C THR A 315 -1.22 -4.39 -1.75
N LEU A 316 -1.37 -3.09 -1.50
CA LEU A 316 -2.61 -2.36 -1.76
C LEU A 316 -2.91 -2.29 -3.26
N ALA A 317 -1.89 -1.99 -4.08
CA ALA A 317 -2.02 -2.01 -5.54
C ALA A 317 -2.43 -3.41 -6.06
N GLN A 318 -1.97 -4.48 -5.40
CA GLN A 318 -2.42 -5.83 -5.71
C GLN A 318 -3.90 -6.03 -5.35
N PHE A 319 -4.38 -5.52 -4.22
CA PHE A 319 -5.80 -5.62 -3.84
C PHE A 319 -6.74 -4.82 -4.73
N GLU A 320 -6.26 -3.72 -5.31
CA GLU A 320 -6.99 -2.92 -6.30
C GLU A 320 -7.06 -3.62 -7.67
N SER A 321 -6.14 -4.54 -7.96
CA SER A 321 -6.06 -5.17 -9.27
C SER A 321 -7.28 -6.07 -9.55
N PRO A 322 -7.86 -6.03 -10.78
CA PRO A 322 -9.06 -6.81 -11.12
C PRO A 322 -8.92 -8.32 -10.95
N ASP A 323 -7.69 -8.83 -11.09
CA ASP A 323 -7.30 -10.25 -11.04
C ASP A 323 -6.90 -10.72 -9.63
N SER A 324 -7.02 -9.86 -8.61
CA SER A 324 -6.69 -10.24 -7.24
C SER A 324 -7.65 -11.30 -6.68
N LEU A 325 -7.08 -12.29 -6.00
CA LEU A 325 -7.83 -13.26 -5.20
C LEU A 325 -8.58 -12.60 -4.04
N ILE A 326 -8.09 -11.46 -3.57
CA ILE A 326 -8.67 -10.67 -2.48
C ILE A 326 -8.99 -9.28 -3.05
N LYS A 327 -10.27 -9.00 -3.26
CA LYS A 327 -10.75 -7.69 -3.70
C LYS A 327 -11.11 -6.87 -2.47
N ALA A 328 -10.35 -5.80 -2.24
CA ALA A 328 -10.70 -4.78 -1.26
C ALA A 328 -11.45 -3.64 -1.95
N SER A 329 -12.43 -3.07 -1.26
CA SER A 329 -13.07 -1.83 -1.74
C SER A 329 -12.12 -0.64 -1.62
N SER A 330 -12.33 0.42 -2.41
CA SER A 330 -11.53 1.64 -2.31
C SER A 330 -11.63 2.27 -0.91
N GLU A 331 -12.77 2.11 -0.24
CA GLU A 331 -12.98 2.59 1.13
C GLU A 331 -12.16 1.79 2.15
N GLU A 332 -12.12 0.46 2.04
CA GLU A 332 -11.27 -0.38 2.89
C GLU A 332 -9.78 -0.06 2.72
N ILE A 333 -9.35 0.21 1.49
CA ILE A 333 -7.97 0.61 1.19
C ILE A 333 -7.65 1.97 1.80
N ASP A 334 -8.57 2.94 1.70
CA ASP A 334 -8.39 4.25 2.29
C ASP A 334 -8.37 4.20 3.83
N ASN A 335 -9.17 3.33 4.45
CA ASN A 335 -9.14 3.06 5.89
C ASN A 335 -7.81 2.43 6.32
N LEU A 336 -7.26 1.51 5.52
CA LEU A 336 -5.95 0.91 5.79
C LEU A 336 -4.82 1.95 5.66
N LYS A 337 -4.87 2.80 4.62
CA LYS A 337 -3.94 3.93 4.46
C LYS A 337 -4.00 4.87 5.66
N GLU A 338 -5.18 5.23 6.11
CA GLU A 338 -5.38 6.05 7.32
C GLU A 338 -4.79 5.39 8.56
N MET A 339 -5.13 4.11 8.79
CA MET A 339 -4.65 3.36 9.95
C MET A 339 -3.12 3.32 10.01
N VAL A 340 -2.46 3.15 8.87
CA VAL A 340 -1.00 3.06 8.80
C VAL A 340 -0.35 4.43 8.89
N TYR A 341 -0.80 5.39 8.08
CA TYR A 341 -0.07 6.63 7.85
C TYR A 341 -0.37 7.74 8.87
N GLU A 342 -1.60 7.81 9.39
CA GLU A 342 -2.00 8.89 10.31
C GLU A 342 -1.81 8.51 11.78
N ASN A 343 -1.79 7.21 12.12
CA ASN A 343 -1.55 6.77 13.49
C ASN A 343 -0.07 6.76 13.86
N ASP A 344 0.22 6.89 15.16
CA ASP A 344 1.56 6.64 15.67
C ASP A 344 1.96 5.18 15.38
N SER A 345 3.14 5.02 14.79
CA SER A 345 3.87 3.76 14.61
C SER A 345 3.78 2.79 15.80
N ARG A 346 3.75 3.30 17.05
CA ARG A 346 3.64 2.48 18.27
C ARG A 346 2.26 1.85 18.42
N ILE A 347 1.22 2.64 18.15
CA ILE A 347 -0.17 2.18 18.21
C ILE A 347 -0.42 1.21 17.07
N LEU A 348 0.06 1.52 15.87
CA LEU A 348 -0.03 0.63 14.71
C LEU A 348 0.58 -0.74 15.02
N LEU A 349 1.78 -0.78 15.62
CA LEU A 349 2.43 -2.03 16.01
C LEU A 349 1.59 -2.82 17.01
N LEU A 350 1.04 -2.14 18.03
CA LEU A 350 0.17 -2.78 19.02
C LEU A 350 -1.08 -3.37 18.37
N THR A 351 -1.71 -2.65 17.45
CA THR A 351 -2.88 -3.11 16.69
C THR A 351 -2.53 -4.35 15.87
N ILE A 352 -1.39 -4.37 15.18
CA ILE A 352 -0.95 -5.55 14.41
C ILE A 352 -0.75 -6.76 15.34
N ILE A 353 -0.09 -6.56 16.49
CA ILE A 353 0.13 -7.64 17.47
C ILE A 353 -1.20 -8.16 18.00
N ALA A 354 -2.13 -7.27 18.36
CA ALA A 354 -3.46 -7.62 18.83
C ALA A 354 -4.24 -8.41 17.77
N SER A 355 -4.22 -7.97 16.50
CA SER A 355 -4.87 -8.67 15.39
C SER A 355 -4.27 -10.06 15.13
N VAL A 356 -2.95 -10.21 15.24
CA VAL A 356 -2.29 -11.52 15.13
C VAL A 356 -2.69 -12.43 16.29
N LEU A 357 -2.78 -11.92 17.51
CA LEU A 357 -3.25 -12.70 18.67
C LEU A 357 -4.71 -13.12 18.50
N HIS A 358 -5.58 -12.24 18.01
CA HIS A 358 -6.96 -12.58 17.67
C HIS A 358 -7.03 -13.71 16.66
N LEU A 359 -6.25 -13.62 15.56
CA LEU A 359 -6.19 -14.68 14.55
C LEU A 359 -5.70 -16.01 15.13
N ILE A 360 -4.73 -15.98 16.06
CA ILE A 360 -4.25 -17.18 16.76
C ILE A 360 -5.36 -17.76 17.65
N PHE A 361 -6.08 -16.94 18.40
CA PHE A 361 -7.17 -17.42 19.27
C PHE A 361 -8.34 -17.99 18.47
N GLU A 362 -8.72 -17.34 17.37
CA GLU A 362 -9.74 -17.86 16.45
C GLU A 362 -9.30 -19.19 15.84
N PHE A 363 -8.03 -19.33 15.46
CA PHE A 363 -7.49 -20.59 14.95
C PHE A 363 -7.47 -21.70 16.00
N LEU A 364 -7.10 -21.38 17.25
CA LEU A 364 -7.12 -22.34 18.36
C LEU A 364 -8.54 -22.77 18.70
N ALA A 365 -9.49 -21.84 18.73
CA ALA A 365 -10.90 -22.14 18.92
C ALA A 365 -11.43 -23.04 17.80
N TYR A 366 -11.10 -22.73 16.54
CA TYR A 366 -11.46 -23.57 15.40
C TYR A 366 -10.92 -25.00 15.49
N LYS A 367 -9.68 -25.17 15.96
CA LYS A 367 -9.09 -26.50 16.19
C LYS A 367 -9.89 -27.29 17.22
N GLU A 368 -10.27 -26.64 18.32
CA GLU A 368 -11.02 -27.27 19.40
C GLU A 368 -12.45 -27.62 18.95
N ASP A 369 -13.09 -26.73 18.20
CA ASP A 369 -14.40 -26.97 17.60
C ASP A 369 -14.37 -28.20 16.68
N ILE A 370 -13.38 -28.35 15.79
CA ILE A 370 -13.27 -29.55 14.93
C ILE A 370 -13.08 -30.83 15.75
N SER A 371 -12.25 -30.77 16.81
CA SER A 371 -12.00 -31.91 17.69
C SER A 371 -13.28 -32.42 18.32
N PHE A 372 -14.15 -31.50 18.77
CA PHE A 372 -15.44 -31.81 19.36
C PHE A 372 -16.36 -32.57 18.37
N TRP A 373 -16.56 -32.04 17.17
CA TRP A 373 -17.42 -32.68 16.15
C TRP A 373 -16.86 -34.01 15.62
N SER A 374 -15.53 -34.15 15.54
CA SER A 374 -14.87 -35.40 15.15
C SER A 374 -15.12 -36.52 16.17
N GLN A 375 -15.18 -36.21 17.46
CA GLN A 375 -15.40 -37.20 18.52
C GLN A 375 -16.86 -37.64 18.61
N GLU A 376 -17.81 -36.71 18.48
CA GLU A 376 -19.25 -37.01 18.47
C GLU A 376 -19.61 -38.01 17.34
N SER A 377 -19.06 -37.81 16.15
CA SER A 377 -19.29 -38.69 14.98
C SER A 377 -18.77 -40.13 15.16
N LYS A 378 -17.85 -40.36 16.11
CA LYS A 378 -17.35 -41.70 16.44
C LYS A 378 -18.20 -42.39 17.51
N ASN A 379 -18.77 -41.63 18.43
CA ASN A 379 -19.63 -42.17 19.49
C ASN A 379 -21.02 -42.58 18.95
N ASP A 380 -21.54 -41.88 17.94
CA ASP A 380 -22.79 -42.23 17.24
C ASP A 380 -22.71 -43.53 16.40
N LYS A 381 -21.54 -44.17 16.32
CA LYS A 381 -21.33 -45.46 15.63
C LYS A 381 -21.16 -46.64 16.60
N GLN A 382 -21.65 -46.54 17.83
CA GLN A 382 -21.91 -47.73 18.64
C GLN A 382 -23.31 -48.27 18.28
N PRO A 383 -23.44 -49.51 17.78
CA PRO A 383 -24.75 -50.10 17.62
C PRO A 383 -25.32 -50.33 19.02
N GLU A 384 -26.30 -49.51 19.39
CA GLU A 384 -27.20 -49.79 20.50
C GLU A 384 -27.76 -51.21 20.29
N LYS A 385 -27.52 -52.09 21.27
CA LYS A 385 -27.90 -53.50 21.22
C LYS A 385 -29.37 -53.64 20.86
N LEU A 386 -29.63 -54.09 19.63
CA LEU A 386 -30.96 -54.38 19.12
C LEU A 386 -31.39 -55.80 19.53
N ASP A 387 -31.40 -56.12 20.83
CA ASP A 387 -31.80 -57.44 21.33
C ASP A 387 -33.19 -57.46 22.01
N ASP A 388 -33.81 -56.32 22.32
CA ASP A 388 -35.02 -56.30 23.18
C ASP A 388 -36.34 -55.92 22.48
N LEU A 389 -36.39 -55.82 21.15
CA LEU A 389 -37.61 -55.37 20.42
C LEU A 389 -38.17 -56.38 19.41
N LYS A 390 -37.85 -57.68 19.55
CA LYS A 390 -38.38 -58.75 18.68
C LYS A 390 -39.58 -59.52 19.22
N ASN A 391 -40.31 -59.01 20.22
CA ASN A 391 -41.48 -59.71 20.75
C ASN A 391 -42.73 -58.82 20.89
N SER A 392 -43.16 -58.21 19.78
CA SER A 392 -44.56 -57.81 19.58
C SER A 392 -44.80 -57.39 18.13
N MET A 393 -44.84 -58.38 17.22
CA MET A 393 -45.29 -58.16 15.85
C MET A 393 -46.66 -58.83 15.64
N SER A 394 -47.72 -58.03 15.76
CA SER A 394 -49.08 -58.25 15.21
C SER A 394 -49.83 -56.94 15.50
N THR A 395 -50.43 -56.17 14.60
CA THR A 395 -50.99 -56.39 13.26
C THR A 395 -51.17 -55.03 12.57
N ASP A 396 -51.11 -55.07 11.24
CA ASP A 396 -51.74 -54.17 10.25
C ASP A 396 -51.16 -52.80 9.86
N PRO A 397 -51.32 -52.42 8.56
CA PRO A 397 -50.42 -51.52 7.85
C PRO A 397 -51.09 -50.18 7.53
N LYS A 398 -50.45 -49.05 7.86
CA LYS A 398 -50.83 -47.76 7.26
C LYS A 398 -49.64 -46.83 7.02
N ILE A 399 -49.46 -46.55 5.73
CA ILE A 399 -49.02 -45.28 5.12
C ILE A 399 -47.53 -44.96 5.25
N ILE A 400 -46.80 -45.21 4.16
CA ILE A 400 -45.51 -44.58 3.85
C ILE A 400 -45.78 -43.43 2.88
N PRO A 401 -45.43 -42.17 3.18
CA PRO A 401 -45.06 -41.21 2.17
C PRO A 401 -43.53 -41.21 2.03
N ASN A 402 -43.07 -41.41 0.80
CA ASN A 402 -41.73 -41.05 0.35
C ASN A 402 -41.48 -39.55 0.60
N SER A 403 -40.34 -39.19 1.19
CA SER A 403 -39.76 -37.87 0.99
C SER A 403 -38.25 -37.92 0.83
N SER A 404 -37.86 -37.52 -0.37
CA SER A 404 -36.56 -37.20 -0.94
C SER A 404 -35.66 -36.28 -0.12
N ASN A 405 -34.35 -36.42 -0.37
CA ASN A 405 -33.34 -35.36 -0.47
C ASN A 405 -33.36 -34.27 0.61
N GLU A 406 -32.54 -34.45 1.65
CA GLU A 406 -32.10 -33.31 2.47
C GLU A 406 -30.58 -33.12 2.39
N ASN A 407 -30.21 -32.03 1.70
CA ASN A 407 -28.90 -31.40 1.73
C ASN A 407 -28.68 -30.83 3.13
N TRP A 408 -27.72 -31.38 3.87
CA TRP A 408 -27.34 -30.84 5.18
C TRP A 408 -26.58 -29.51 5.02
N LYS A 409 -27.22 -28.41 5.39
CA LYS A 409 -26.58 -27.12 5.67
C LYS A 409 -26.18 -27.09 7.14
N GLY A 410 -24.90 -27.31 7.43
CA GLY A 410 -24.33 -27.03 8.75
C GLY A 410 -24.18 -25.53 8.94
N ILE A 411 -24.98 -24.93 9.82
CA ILE A 411 -24.84 -23.53 10.25
C ILE A 411 -23.96 -23.51 11.49
N SER A 412 -22.75 -22.94 11.38
CA SER A 412 -21.91 -22.60 12.53
C SER A 412 -22.53 -21.41 13.28
N ARG A 413 -22.47 -21.43 14.62
CA ARG A 413 -22.98 -20.37 15.52
C ARG A 413 -22.26 -19.02 15.38
N SER A 414 -21.25 -18.90 14.51
CA SER A 414 -20.58 -17.64 14.16
C SER A 414 -21.18 -16.93 12.93
N GLY A 415 -22.23 -17.48 12.30
CA GLY A 415 -22.91 -16.81 11.19
C GLY A 415 -22.14 -16.79 9.86
N VAL A 416 -20.97 -17.42 9.78
CA VAL A 416 -20.21 -17.54 8.53
C VAL A 416 -20.61 -18.81 7.79
N ALA A 417 -21.37 -18.65 6.70
CA ALA A 417 -21.70 -19.74 5.79
C ALA A 417 -20.48 -20.04 4.87
N MET A 418 -19.68 -21.04 5.23
CA MET A 418 -18.60 -21.52 4.37
C MET A 418 -19.14 -22.57 3.40
N ARG A 419 -19.24 -22.23 2.11
CA ARG A 419 -19.44 -23.23 1.04
C ARG A 419 -18.15 -24.02 0.90
N THR A 420 -18.17 -25.30 1.25
CA THR A 420 -17.01 -26.19 1.12
C THR A 420 -16.66 -26.39 -0.36
N ILE A 421 -15.37 -26.29 -0.68
CA ILE A 421 -14.78 -26.50 -2.00
C ILE A 421 -14.75 -28.01 -2.30
N SER A 422 -15.92 -28.64 -2.51
CA SER A 422 -15.97 -30.04 -3.00
C SER A 422 -16.39 -30.14 -4.47
N SER A 423 -16.78 -29.04 -5.12
CA SER A 423 -17.30 -29.09 -6.50
C SER A 423 -16.26 -28.93 -7.62
N VAL A 424 -14.95 -28.83 -7.33
CA VAL A 424 -13.90 -28.70 -8.37
C VAL A 424 -13.27 -30.04 -8.76
N VAL A 425 -13.42 -31.09 -7.94
CA VAL A 425 -12.82 -32.42 -8.23
C VAL A 425 -13.76 -33.33 -9.06
N GLY A 426 -15.05 -32.97 -9.16
CA GLY A 426 -16.03 -33.73 -9.95
C GLY A 426 -15.99 -33.49 -11.46
N THR A 427 -15.39 -32.39 -11.93
CA THR A 427 -15.45 -31.96 -13.34
C THR A 427 -14.26 -32.46 -14.19
N LEU A 428 -13.32 -33.22 -13.59
CA LEU A 428 -12.16 -33.78 -14.30
C LEU A 428 -12.27 -35.30 -14.54
N ARG A 429 -13.43 -35.90 -14.29
CA ARG A 429 -13.67 -37.33 -14.53
C ARG A 429 -14.92 -37.55 -15.37
N GLY A 430 -14.87 -37.09 -16.63
CA GLY A 430 -15.89 -37.37 -17.63
C GLY A 430 -15.38 -37.10 -19.04
N ASN A 431 -15.45 -38.12 -19.89
CA ASN A 431 -15.14 -38.14 -21.34
C ASN A 431 -13.68 -38.04 -21.80
N ARG A 432 -13.04 -39.21 -21.86
CA ARG A 432 -12.21 -39.59 -23.03
C ARG A 432 -12.58 -41.01 -23.47
N SER A 433 -13.70 -41.13 -24.18
CA SER A 433 -13.88 -42.21 -25.15
C SER A 433 -13.10 -41.83 -26.40
N VAL A 434 -12.14 -42.67 -26.72
CA VAL A 434 -11.33 -42.66 -27.94
C VAL A 434 -12.23 -43.04 -29.10
N GLU A 435 -12.39 -42.16 -30.08
CA GLU A 435 -12.67 -42.57 -31.45
C GLU A 435 -11.58 -41.99 -32.35
N ILE A 436 -10.96 -42.93 -33.05
CA ILE A 436 -9.97 -42.78 -34.11
C ILE A 436 -10.77 -42.45 -35.36
N TRP A 437 -10.43 -41.34 -36.04
CA TRP A 437 -10.20 -41.19 -37.49
C TRP A 437 -9.65 -39.80 -37.77
#